data_AF-A0A0F9E581-F1
#
_entry.id   AF-A0A0F9E581-F1
#
_cell.length_a   1.000
_cell.length_b   1.000
_cell.length_c   1.000
_cell.angle_alpha   90.00
_cell.angle_beta   90.00
_cell.angle_gamma   90.00
#
_symmetry.space_group_name_H-M   'P 1'
#
loop_
_entity.id
_entity.type
_entity.pdbx_description
1 polymer ?
#
loop_
_entity_poly.entity_id
_entity_poly.type
_entity_poly.pdbx_seq_one_letter_code
_entity_poly.pdbx_strand_id
1 'polypeptide(L)'
;PIFTKFGQCYVSMNYPGVVRAWHYHQKQDDFFVVVKGMIKVGLYDMREGSATRGEVNEFYLGDNNNIVLKIPVGVAHGYKTIGGEPSLLVNFPSEVYDREEPDEHRLPWDTDQIPFDWEVTFK
;
A
#
# COMPACT_ATOMS: atom_id res chain seq x y z
N PRO A 1 -9.76 13.98 11.47
CA PRO A 1 -8.33 13.60 11.53
C PRO A 1 -8.04 12.44 10.58
N ILE A 2 -6.86 12.42 9.94
CA ILE A 2 -6.47 11.34 9.01
C ILE A 2 -6.25 10.02 9.75
N PHE A 3 -5.43 10.04 10.81
CA PHE A 3 -5.22 8.91 11.71
C PHE A 3 -6.46 8.71 12.58
N THR A 4 -6.94 7.48 12.63
CA THR A 4 -8.12 7.05 13.40
C THR A 4 -7.72 6.37 14.71
N LYS A 5 -6.61 5.62 14.69
CA LYS A 5 -6.02 4.89 15.81
C LYS A 5 -4.54 4.65 15.52
N PHE A 6 -3.73 4.43 16.56
CA PHE A 6 -2.34 4.02 16.45
C PHE A 6 -2.17 2.64 17.09
N GLY A 7 -1.77 1.65 16.29
CA GLY A 7 -1.39 0.34 16.77
C GLY A 7 0.12 0.21 16.90
N GLN A 8 0.82 0.43 15.80
CA GLN A 8 2.27 0.26 15.71
C GLN A 8 2.89 1.15 14.64
N CYS A 9 4.22 1.12 14.55
CA CYS A 9 4.99 1.80 13.51
C CYS A 9 6.15 0.89 13.10
N TYR A 10 6.35 0.76 11.79
CA TYR A 10 7.50 0.05 11.25
C TYR A 10 8.01 0.71 9.98
N VAL A 11 9.26 0.38 9.65
CA VAL A 11 9.93 0.86 8.44
C VAL A 11 10.19 -0.31 7.51
N SER A 12 9.96 -0.10 6.22
CA SER A 12 10.29 -1.02 5.15
C SER A 12 11.25 -0.37 4.17
N MET A 13 12.40 -1.01 3.95
CA MET A 13 13.36 -0.65 2.90
C MET A 13 13.21 -1.60 1.72
N ASN A 14 13.14 -1.07 0.49
CA ASN A 14 13.08 -1.87 -0.72
C ASN A 14 13.98 -1.29 -1.80
N TYR A 15 14.62 -2.17 -2.58
CA TYR A 15 15.43 -1.80 -3.73
C TYR A 15 14.56 -1.44 -4.95
N PRO A 16 15.07 -0.62 -5.89
CA PRO A 16 14.39 -0.33 -7.15
C PRO A 16 13.86 -1.57 -7.87
N GLY A 17 12.64 -1.48 -8.38
CA GLY A 17 11.97 -2.54 -9.13
C GLY A 17 11.26 -3.60 -8.29
N VAL A 18 11.52 -3.67 -6.97
CA VAL A 18 10.85 -4.63 -6.09
C VAL A 18 9.37 -4.24 -5.95
N VAL A 19 8.48 -5.21 -6.20
CA VAL A 19 7.05 -5.12 -5.95
C VAL A 19 6.71 -5.84 -4.65
N ARG A 20 6.00 -5.16 -3.75
CA ARG A 20 5.41 -5.73 -2.54
C ARG A 20 3.89 -5.62 -2.62
N ALA A 21 3.27 -6.64 -3.18
CA ALA A 21 1.84 -6.73 -3.40
C ALA A 21 1.37 -8.20 -3.52
N TRP A 22 0.08 -8.49 -3.51
CA TRP A 22 -0.97 -7.64 -2.94
C TRP A 22 -1.22 -8.07 -1.50
N HIS A 23 -1.56 -7.12 -0.64
CA HIS A 23 -2.07 -7.41 0.69
C HIS A 23 -3.31 -6.57 1.00
N TYR A 24 -4.17 -7.08 1.87
CA TYR A 24 -5.29 -6.35 2.43
C TYR A 24 -5.56 -6.82 3.86
N HIS A 25 -6.25 -5.96 4.59
CA HIS A 25 -6.58 -6.14 6.00
C HIS A 25 -8.09 -6.11 6.20
N GLN A 26 -8.61 -6.90 7.15
CA GLN A 26 -10.04 -6.91 7.51
C GLN A 26 -10.35 -6.05 8.74
N LYS A 27 -9.32 -5.70 9.53
CA LYS A 27 -9.44 -4.92 10.76
C LYS A 27 -8.57 -3.66 10.75
N GLN A 28 -7.41 -3.71 10.09
CA GLN A 28 -6.40 -2.66 10.09
C GLN A 28 -6.56 -1.65 8.93
N ASP A 29 -6.55 -0.35 9.27
CA ASP A 29 -6.21 0.72 8.33
C ASP A 29 -4.68 0.89 8.30
N ASP A 30 -4.12 1.11 7.10
CA ASP A 30 -2.71 1.46 6.93
C ASP A 30 -2.51 2.92 6.54
N PHE A 31 -1.35 3.46 6.87
CA PHE A 31 -1.00 4.86 6.67
C PHE A 31 0.44 4.96 6.19
N PHE A 32 0.61 5.04 4.88
CA PHE A 32 1.94 5.06 4.25
C PHE A 32 2.48 6.48 4.17
N VAL A 33 3.76 6.62 4.53
CA VAL A 33 4.61 7.78 4.27
C VAL A 33 5.93 7.27 3.74
N VAL A 34 6.50 7.92 2.73
CA VAL A 34 7.83 7.60 2.21
C VAL A 34 8.77 8.74 2.57
N VAL A 35 9.84 8.41 3.28
CA VAL A 35 10.81 9.38 3.82
C VAL A 35 12.15 9.40 3.07
N LYS A 36 12.30 8.50 2.09
CA LYS A 36 13.41 8.45 1.14
C LYS A 36 12.99 7.71 -0.11
N GLY A 37 13.45 8.17 -1.27
CA GLY A 37 13.19 7.53 -2.55
C GLY A 37 11.75 7.71 -2.98
N MET A 38 11.31 6.91 -3.95
CA MET A 38 9.97 7.01 -4.55
C MET A 38 9.33 5.62 -4.67
N ILE A 39 8.01 5.56 -4.51
CA ILE A 39 7.22 4.35 -4.78
C ILE A 39 6.01 4.69 -5.67
N LYS A 40 5.58 3.71 -6.47
CA LYS A 40 4.25 3.65 -7.10
C LYS A 40 3.38 2.74 -6.25
N VAL A 41 2.29 3.25 -5.68
CA VAL A 41 1.31 2.49 -4.90
C VAL A 41 0.12 2.17 -5.79
N GLY A 42 -0.31 0.91 -5.79
CA GLY A 42 -1.58 0.47 -6.37
C GLY A 42 -2.60 0.20 -5.26
N LEU A 43 -3.83 0.66 -5.46
CA LEU A 43 -4.98 0.37 -4.61
C LEU A 43 -6.08 -0.27 -5.46
N TYR A 44 -6.75 -1.28 -4.91
CA TYR A 44 -7.90 -1.94 -5.52
C TYR A 44 -9.01 -2.14 -4.49
N ASP A 45 -10.19 -1.59 -4.77
CA ASP A 45 -11.30 -1.61 -3.84
C ASP A 45 -12.08 -2.93 -3.93
N MET A 46 -11.89 -3.82 -2.96
CA MET A 46 -12.61 -5.10 -2.89
C MET A 46 -13.83 -5.06 -1.97
N ARG A 47 -14.12 -3.90 -1.36
CA ARG A 47 -15.13 -3.80 -0.29
C ARG A 47 -16.52 -4.02 -0.87
N GLU A 48 -17.23 -4.98 -0.29
CA GLU A 48 -18.63 -5.22 -0.64
C GLU A 48 -19.49 -4.00 -0.30
N GLY A 49 -20.40 -3.63 -1.21
CA GLY A 49 -21.24 -2.43 -1.06
C GLY A 49 -20.54 -1.10 -1.32
N SER A 50 -19.23 -1.07 -1.59
CA SER A 50 -18.55 0.16 -2.00
C SER A 50 -19.00 0.62 -3.38
N ALA A 51 -19.26 1.91 -3.54
CA ALA A 51 -19.59 2.53 -4.83
C ALA A 51 -18.43 2.47 -5.83
N THR A 52 -17.20 2.26 -5.37
CA THR A 52 -15.98 2.12 -6.18
C THR A 52 -15.44 0.69 -6.17
N ARG A 53 -16.25 -0.30 -5.79
CA ARG A 53 -15.81 -1.71 -5.81
C ARG A 53 -15.35 -2.10 -7.22
N GLY A 54 -14.16 -2.69 -7.32
CA GLY A 54 -13.54 -3.08 -8.59
C GLY A 54 -12.74 -1.96 -9.25
N GLU A 55 -12.75 -0.76 -8.69
CA GLU A 55 -11.93 0.34 -9.20
C GLU A 55 -10.49 0.24 -8.70
N VAL A 56 -9.58 0.65 -9.57
CA VAL A 56 -8.15 0.75 -9.31
C VAL A 56 -7.79 2.22 -9.15
N ASN A 57 -6.92 2.52 -8.19
CA ASN A 57 -6.34 3.85 -8.06
C ASN A 57 -4.81 3.74 -7.88
N GLU A 58 -4.09 4.77 -8.32
CA GLU A 58 -2.64 4.81 -8.27
C GLU A 58 -2.13 6.09 -7.62
N PHE A 59 -1.06 5.97 -6.84
CA PHE A 59 -0.42 7.10 -6.19
C PHE A 59 1.09 6.99 -6.28
N TYR A 60 1.76 8.13 -6.28
CA TYR A 60 3.22 8.22 -6.22
C TYR A 60 3.61 8.92 -4.92
N LEU A 61 4.39 8.25 -4.08
CA LEU A 61 4.80 8.76 -2.77
C LEU A 61 6.33 8.81 -2.70
N GLY A 62 6.88 9.82 -2.04
CA GLY A 62 8.32 9.93 -1.80
C GLY A 62 8.83 11.36 -1.75
N ASP A 63 10.13 11.52 -1.96
CA ASP A 63 10.85 12.80 -1.81
C ASP A 63 10.21 13.95 -2.59
N ASN A 64 9.64 13.66 -3.75
CA ASN A 64 8.98 14.64 -4.63
C ASN A 64 7.46 14.73 -4.45
N ASN A 65 6.87 13.92 -3.57
CA ASN A 65 5.46 13.98 -3.21
C ASN A 65 5.24 13.48 -1.78
N ASN A 66 5.51 14.36 -0.82
CA ASN A 66 5.44 14.07 0.61
C ASN A 66 3.99 14.12 1.10
N ILE A 67 3.28 13.00 0.96
CA ILE A 67 1.91 12.82 1.43
C ILE A 67 1.80 11.64 2.40
N VAL A 68 0.75 11.67 3.22
CA VAL A 68 0.28 10.49 3.97
C VAL A 68 -0.84 9.86 3.15
N LEU A 69 -0.68 8.61 2.74
CA LEU A 69 -1.72 7.85 2.07
C LEU A 69 -2.41 6.94 3.09
N LYS A 70 -3.70 7.20 3.35
CA LYS A 70 -4.55 6.27 4.12
C LYS A 70 -5.06 5.16 3.20
N ILE A 71 -4.91 3.92 3.64
CA ILE A 71 -5.43 2.73 2.97
C ILE A 71 -6.47 2.09 3.89
N PRO A 72 -7.77 2.18 3.54
CA PRO A 72 -8.82 1.63 4.36
C PRO A 72 -8.83 0.10 4.40
N VAL A 73 -9.35 -0.45 5.50
CA VAL A 73 -9.77 -1.87 5.59
C VAL A 73 -10.49 -2.33 4.33
N GLY A 74 -10.13 -3.53 3.83
CA GLY A 74 -10.72 -4.17 2.66
C GLY A 74 -10.24 -3.64 1.30
N VAL A 75 -9.32 -2.67 1.26
CA VAL A 75 -8.65 -2.23 0.04
C VAL A 75 -7.36 -3.04 -0.14
N ALA A 76 -7.29 -3.82 -1.23
CA ALA A 76 -6.05 -4.46 -1.63
C ALA A 76 -5.05 -3.43 -2.09
N HIS A 77 -3.82 -3.56 -1.62
CA HIS A 77 -2.79 -2.60 -1.89
C HIS A 77 -1.40 -3.23 -1.98
N GLY A 78 -0.49 -2.45 -2.52
CA GLY A 78 0.91 -2.79 -2.63
C GLY A 78 1.67 -1.66 -3.30
N TYR A 79 2.99 -1.79 -3.37
CA TYR A 79 3.82 -0.79 -4.01
C TYR A 79 5.02 -1.39 -4.74
N LYS A 80 5.50 -0.66 -5.75
CA LYS A 80 6.80 -0.88 -6.39
C LYS A 80 7.72 0.27 -6.04
N THR A 81 8.96 -0.03 -5.64
CA THR A 81 10.00 1.00 -5.54
C THR A 81 10.40 1.45 -6.94
N ILE A 82 10.29 2.75 -7.20
CA ILE A 82 10.59 3.36 -8.49
C ILE A 82 11.78 4.33 -8.36
N GLY A 83 12.38 4.67 -9.50
CA GLY A 83 13.60 5.49 -9.53
C GLY A 83 14.88 4.66 -9.37
N GLY A 84 15.98 5.34 -9.04
CA GLY A 84 17.32 4.74 -9.00
C GLY A 84 17.85 4.38 -7.61
N GLU A 85 17.08 4.65 -6.55
CA GLU A 85 17.53 4.45 -5.17
C GLU A 85 16.50 3.67 -4.33
N PRO A 86 16.92 3.03 -3.23
CA PRO A 86 15.99 2.34 -2.35
C PRO A 86 14.97 3.29 -1.72
N SER A 87 13.73 2.84 -1.60
CA SER A 87 12.69 3.57 -0.86
C SER A 87 12.69 3.19 0.62
N LEU A 88 12.45 4.17 1.50
CA LEU A 88 12.12 3.94 2.91
C LEU A 88 10.67 4.35 3.18
N LEU A 89 9.81 3.36 3.32
CA LEU A 89 8.41 3.54 3.69
C LEU A 89 8.25 3.36 5.19
N VAL A 90 7.58 4.31 5.83
CA VAL A 90 7.08 4.22 7.20
C VAL A 90 5.58 3.94 7.12
N ASN A 91 5.12 2.91 7.82
CA ASN A 91 3.70 2.62 7.98
C ASN A 91 3.28 2.83 9.43
N PHE A 92 2.06 3.36 9.63
CA PHE A 92 1.44 3.54 10.94
C PHE A 92 0.11 2.77 11.04
N PRO A 93 0.12 1.42 11.07
CA PRO A 93 -1.09 0.63 11.25
C PRO A 93 -2.00 1.09 12.39
N SER A 94 -3.31 1.01 12.20
CA SER A 94 -4.28 1.26 13.26
C SER A 94 -4.32 0.15 14.32
N GLU A 95 -3.85 -1.05 13.99
CA GLU A 95 -3.87 -2.23 14.85
C GLU A 95 -2.45 -2.77 15.14
N VAL A 96 -2.29 -3.44 16.27
CA VAL A 96 -1.07 -4.18 16.60
C VAL A 96 -1.10 -5.52 15.88
N TYR A 97 0.06 -5.99 15.41
CA TYR A 97 0.15 -7.31 14.80
C TYR A 97 -0.21 -8.43 15.79
N ASP A 98 -1.17 -9.26 15.42
CA ASP A 98 -1.55 -10.48 16.13
C ASP A 98 -1.07 -11.70 15.34
N ARG A 99 -0.22 -12.52 15.95
CA ARG A 99 0.34 -13.72 15.32
C ARG A 99 -0.63 -14.91 15.38
N GLU A 100 -1.47 -14.98 16.41
CA GLU A 100 -2.41 -16.09 16.59
C GLU A 100 -3.61 -15.91 15.64
N GLU A 101 -4.01 -14.66 15.39
CA GLU A 101 -5.09 -14.31 14.45
C GLU A 101 -4.64 -13.22 13.45
N PRO A 102 -3.77 -13.56 12.47
CA PRO A 102 -3.25 -12.58 11.52
C PRO A 102 -4.35 -12.01 10.62
N ASP A 103 -4.41 -10.68 10.54
CA ASP A 103 -5.40 -9.94 9.75
C ASP A 103 -4.98 -9.69 8.29
N GLU A 104 -3.73 -9.99 7.94
CA GLU A 104 -3.20 -9.80 6.58
C GLU A 104 -3.59 -10.97 5.67
N HIS A 105 -4.19 -10.63 4.54
CA HIS A 105 -4.47 -11.57 3.45
C HIS A 105 -3.72 -11.15 2.20
N ARG A 106 -3.35 -12.11 1.34
CA ARG A 106 -2.47 -11.89 0.20
C ARG A 106 -3.02 -12.43 -1.11
N LEU A 107 -2.65 -11.77 -2.20
CA LEU A 107 -2.77 -12.27 -3.57
C LEU A 107 -1.39 -12.19 -4.26
N PRO A 108 -1.11 -13.01 -5.28
CA PRO A 108 0.09 -12.87 -6.10
C PRO A 108 0.20 -11.46 -6.68
N TRP A 109 1.39 -10.86 -6.65
CA TRP A 109 1.61 -9.48 -7.10
C TRP A 109 1.21 -9.24 -8.58
N ASP A 110 1.26 -10.30 -9.39
CA ASP A 110 0.97 -10.38 -10.82
C ASP A 110 -0.39 -11.06 -11.12
N THR A 111 -1.28 -11.14 -10.14
CA THR A 111 -2.62 -11.71 -10.34
C THR A 111 -3.42 -10.95 -11.41
N ASP A 112 -4.15 -11.70 -12.23
CA ASP A 112 -5.12 -11.19 -13.22
C ASP A 112 -6.41 -10.64 -12.59
N GLN A 113 -6.64 -10.88 -11.30
CA GLN A 113 -7.82 -10.40 -10.58
C GLN A 113 -7.83 -8.89 -10.36
N ILE A 114 -6.65 -8.26 -10.38
CA ILE A 114 -6.48 -6.82 -10.15
C ILE A 114 -5.85 -6.21 -11.41
N PRO A 115 -6.58 -5.39 -12.18
CA PRO A 115 -6.08 -4.84 -13.45
C PRO A 115 -5.15 -3.64 -13.22
N PHE A 116 -4.02 -3.87 -12.56
CA PHE A 116 -3.03 -2.83 -12.24
C PHE A 116 -1.69 -3.13 -12.90
N ASP A 117 -1.14 -2.11 -13.57
CA ASP A 117 0.18 -2.18 -14.19
C ASP A 117 1.24 -1.59 -13.24
N TRP A 118 2.25 -2.39 -12.91
CA TRP A 118 3.38 -1.96 -12.09
C TRP A 118 4.44 -1.16 -12.86
N GLU A 119 4.35 -1.08 -14.19
CA GLU A 119 5.29 -0.31 -14.99
C GLU A 119 5.09 1.21 -14.85
N VAL A 120 6.20 1.93 -15.05
CA VAL A 120 6.25 3.39 -15.09
C VAL A 120 6.52 3.79 -16.52
N THR A 121 5.45 4.06 -17.26
CA THR A 121 5.52 4.40 -18.69
C THR A 121 5.23 5.89 -18.88
N PHE A 122 5.93 6.51 -19.83
CA PHE A 122 5.54 7.82 -20.36
C PHE A 122 4.40 7.57 -21.36
N LYS A 123 3.23 8.15 -21.10
CA LYS A 123 2.05 8.05 -21.98
C LYS A 123 1.84 9.34 -22.74
#